data_AF-A0A6A4RRB7-F1
#
_entry.id   AF-A0A6A4RRB7-F1
#
_cell.length_a   1.000
_cell.length_b   1.000
_cell.length_c   1.000
_cell.angle_alpha   90.00
_cell.angle_beta   90.00
_cell.angle_gamma   90.00
#
_symmetry.space_group_name_H-M   'P 1'
#
loop_
_entity.id
_entity.type
_entity.pdbx_description
1 polymer ?
#
loop_
_entity_poly.entity_id
_entity_poly.type
_entity_poly.pdbx_seq_one_letter_code
_entity_poly.pdbx_strand_id
1 'polypeptide(L)' 'ALREGTRVQSVEQIREVASGAARIRGETLGLIGLGRVGQAVALRAKAFGFNVIFYDPYLADGVERSLGLQRVTTLQ' A
#
# COMPACT_ATOMS: atom_id res chain seq x y z
N ALA A 1 18.50 9.42 16.30
CA ALA A 1 17.87 8.83 17.51
C ALA A 1 17.18 9.96 18.27
N LEU A 2 15.88 10.13 18.05
CA LEU A 2 15.10 11.19 18.70
C LEU A 2 14.86 10.80 20.17
N ARG A 3 15.12 11.74 21.09
CA ARG A 3 14.82 11.56 22.52
C ARG A 3 13.31 11.66 22.72
N GLU A 4 12.73 10.67 23.42
CA GLU A 4 11.31 10.64 23.78
C GLU A 4 10.84 11.98 24.38
N GLY A 5 9.73 12.52 23.87
CA GLY A 5 9.07 13.70 24.45
C GLY A 5 9.24 15.03 23.71
N THR A 6 9.74 15.05 22.47
CA THR A 6 9.87 16.31 21.72
C THR A 6 8.49 16.86 21.31
N ARG A 7 7.99 17.83 22.07
CA ARG A 7 6.78 18.59 21.73
C ARG A 7 7.10 19.49 20.55
N VAL A 8 6.46 19.28 19.41
CA VAL A 8 6.70 20.07 18.19
C VAL A 8 6.08 21.46 18.38
N GLN A 9 6.88 22.52 18.26
CA GLN A 9 6.50 23.90 18.56
C GLN A 9 6.45 24.80 17.31
N SER A 10 6.94 24.34 16.15
CA SER A 10 6.91 25.10 14.89
C SER A 10 6.66 24.22 13.66
N VAL A 11 6.27 24.85 12.54
CA VAL A 11 6.00 24.18 11.26
C VAL A 11 7.29 23.59 10.66
N GLU A 12 8.42 24.25 10.87
CA GLU A 12 9.75 23.79 10.43
C GLU A 12 10.12 22.46 11.09
N GLN A 13 9.86 22.32 12.39
CA GLN A 13 10.09 21.07 13.12
C GLN A 13 9.18 19.94 12.63
N ILE A 14 7.93 20.25 12.23
CA ILE A 14 7.02 19.24 11.62
C ILE A 14 7.63 18.71 10.32
N ARG A 15 8.14 19.60 9.47
CA ARG A 15 8.75 19.21 8.18
C ARG A 15 9.99 18.35 8.37
N GLU A 16 10.81 18.67 9.37
CA GLU A 16 12.02 17.89 9.68
C GLU A 16 11.66 16.49 10.19
N VAL A 17 10.69 16.37 11.11
CA VAL A 17 10.25 15.06 11.63
C VAL A 17 9.50 14.24 10.59
N ALA A 18 8.71 14.89 9.73
CA ALA A 18 7.98 14.24 8.64
C ALA A 18 8.84 14.02 7.39
N SER A 19 10.15 14.32 7.43
CA SER A 19 11.05 14.08 6.32
C SER A 19 11.04 12.59 5.94
N GLY A 20 10.73 12.29 4.68
CA GLY A 20 10.56 10.92 4.18
C GLY A 20 9.13 10.38 4.26
N ALA A 21 8.18 11.10 4.87
CA ALA A 21 6.77 10.74 4.80
C ALA A 21 6.22 11.01 3.39
N ALA A 22 5.54 10.01 2.81
CA ALA A 22 4.94 10.09 1.49
C ALA A 22 3.41 10.05 1.57
N ARG A 23 2.76 10.70 0.60
CA ARG A 23 1.32 10.55 0.38
C ARG A 23 1.08 9.18 -0.24
N ILE A 24 0.22 8.37 0.38
CA ILE A 24 -0.08 7.01 -0.10
C ILE A 24 -1.22 6.96 -1.12
N ARG A 25 -2.09 7.97 -1.15
CA ARG A 25 -3.22 8.00 -2.09
C ARG A 25 -2.71 8.19 -3.51
N GLY A 26 -3.08 7.28 -4.41
CA GLY A 26 -2.61 7.24 -5.80
C GLY A 26 -1.34 6.42 -6.00
N GLU A 27 -0.66 6.01 -4.92
CA GLU A 27 0.50 5.13 -5.01
C GLU A 27 0.06 3.70 -5.38
N THR A 28 0.99 2.93 -5.93
CA THR A 28 0.73 1.54 -6.32
C THR A 28 1.24 0.56 -5.27
N LEU A 29 0.35 -0.30 -4.76
CA LEU A 29 0.70 -1.41 -3.88
C LEU A 29 0.69 -2.71 -4.68
N GLY A 30 1.86 -3.35 -4.83
CA GLY A 30 2.01 -4.67 -5.42
C GLY A 30 1.94 -5.79 -4.39
N LEU A 31 1.06 -6.77 -4.62
CA LEU A 31 0.93 -7.97 -3.79
C LEU A 31 1.47 -9.20 -4.53
N ILE A 32 2.33 -9.98 -3.87
CA ILE A 32 2.83 -11.26 -4.38
C ILE A 32 2.07 -12.37 -3.65
N GLY A 33 1.18 -13.04 -4.36
CA GLY A 33 0.20 -14.00 -3.82
C GLY A 33 -1.10 -13.32 -3.37
N LEU A 34 -2.24 -13.85 -3.83
CA LEU A 34 -3.58 -13.32 -3.53
C LEU A 34 -4.49 -14.37 -2.85
N GLY A 35 -3.93 -15.02 -1.83
CA GLY A 35 -4.69 -15.86 -0.90
C GLY A 35 -5.50 -15.05 0.12
N ARG A 36 -5.93 -15.69 1.22
CA ARG A 36 -6.78 -15.05 2.25
C ARG A 36 -6.22 -13.73 2.78
N VAL A 37 -4.92 -13.71 3.09
CA VAL A 37 -4.24 -12.51 3.61
C VAL A 37 -4.09 -11.44 2.52
N GLY A 38 -3.65 -11.83 1.31
CA GLY A 38 -3.50 -10.89 0.20
C GLY A 38 -4.81 -10.18 -0.14
N GLN A 39 -5.93 -10.90 -0.17
CA GLN A 39 -7.26 -10.32 -0.39
C GLN A 39 -7.66 -9.35 0.74
N ALA A 40 -7.43 -9.74 2.00
CA ALA A 40 -7.70 -8.90 3.15
C ALA A 40 -6.86 -7.59 3.13
N VAL A 41 -5.60 -7.66 2.72
CA VAL A 41 -4.72 -6.50 2.55
C VAL A 41 -5.20 -5.62 1.40
N ALA A 42 -5.52 -6.20 0.24
CA ALA A 42 -5.99 -5.48 -0.94
C ALA A 42 -7.24 -4.63 -0.63
N LEU A 43 -8.22 -5.21 0.08
CA LEU A 43 -9.45 -4.51 0.47
C LEU A 43 -9.19 -3.31 1.39
N ARG A 44 -8.24 -3.44 2.33
CA ARG A 44 -7.87 -2.34 3.24
C ARG A 44 -7.08 -1.26 2.51
N ALA A 45 -6.13 -1.66 1.65
CA ALA A 45 -5.31 -0.73 0.87
C ALA A 45 -6.17 0.17 -0.04
N LYS A 46 -7.23 -0.38 -0.64
CA LYS A 46 -8.20 0.41 -1.41
C LYS A 46 -8.85 1.53 -0.61
N ALA A 47 -9.17 1.30 0.66
CA ALA A 47 -9.75 2.34 1.52
C ALA A 47 -8.79 3.53 1.74
N PHE A 48 -7.48 3.30 1.67
CA PHE A 48 -6.45 4.35 1.70
C PHE A 48 -6.19 5.00 0.33
N GLY A 49 -6.84 4.54 -0.73
CA GLY A 49 -6.71 5.06 -2.09
C GLY A 49 -5.46 4.58 -2.82
N PHE A 50 -4.92 3.40 -2.47
CA PHE A 50 -3.90 2.74 -3.28
C PHE A 50 -4.47 2.19 -4.59
N ASN A 51 -3.67 2.25 -5.64
CA ASN A 51 -3.82 1.42 -6.82
C ASN A 51 -3.26 0.02 -6.50
N VAL A 52 -4.11 -0.99 -6.35
CA VAL A 52 -3.65 -2.33 -5.95
C VAL A 52 -3.46 -3.21 -7.17
N ILE A 53 -2.24 -3.71 -7.34
CA ILE A 53 -1.87 -4.72 -8.33
C ILE A 53 -1.45 -6.01 -7.62
N PHE A 54 -1.59 -7.15 -8.27
CA PHE A 54 -1.09 -8.41 -7.71
C PHE A 54 -0.55 -9.36 -8.76
N TYR A 55 0.40 -10.19 -8.34
CA TYR A 55 0.93 -11.32 -9.08
C TYR A 55 0.65 -12.61 -8.30
N ASP A 56 -0.04 -13.55 -8.92
CA ASP A 56 -0.22 -14.91 -8.39
C ASP A 56 -0.39 -15.87 -9.58
N PRO A 57 0.60 -16.72 -9.91
CA PRO A 57 0.53 -17.57 -11.09
C PRO A 57 -0.39 -18.79 -10.89
N TYR A 58 -0.85 -19.07 -9.67
CA TYR A 58 -1.61 -20.28 -9.34
C TYR A 58 -3.12 -20.04 -9.23
N LEU A 59 -3.56 -18.78 -9.28
CA LEU A 59 -4.99 -18.44 -9.29
C LEU A 59 -5.60 -18.57 -10.69
N ALA A 60 -6.84 -19.04 -10.72
CA ALA A 60 -7.68 -18.97 -11.90
C ALA A 60 -8.04 -17.51 -12.24
N ASP A 61 -8.32 -17.27 -13.53
CA ASP A 61 -8.73 -15.95 -14.01
C ASP A 61 -10.08 -15.51 -13.43
N GLY A 62 -10.28 -14.20 -13.32
CA GLY A 62 -11.55 -13.59 -12.94
C GLY A 62 -11.62 -13.09 -11.49
N VAL A 63 -10.75 -13.58 -10.60
CA VAL A 63 -10.67 -13.08 -9.20
C VAL A 63 -10.37 -11.58 -9.17
N GLU A 64 -9.52 -11.12 -10.09
CA GLU A 64 -9.17 -9.71 -10.26
C GLU A 64 -10.38 -8.83 -10.59
N ARG A 65 -11.36 -9.34 -11.34
CA ARG A 65 -12.57 -8.58 -11.72
C ARG A 65 -13.51 -8.46 -10.54
N SER A 66 -13.75 -9.55 -9.83
CA SER A 66 -14.62 -9.59 -8.65
C SER A 66 -14.13 -8.67 -7.54
N LEU A 67 -12.81 -8.56 -7.36
CA LEU A 67 -12.20 -7.70 -6.36
C LEU A 67 -11.83 -6.31 -6.90
N GLY A 68 -12.01 -6.05 -8.20
CA GLY A 68 -11.61 -4.81 -8.87
C GLY A 68 -10.11 -4.50 -8.75
N LEU A 69 -9.25 -5.51 -8.82
CA LEU A 69 -7.80 -5.42 -8.75
C LEU A 69 -7.20 -5.58 -10.15
N GLN A 70 -5.96 -5.16 -10.34
CA GLN A 70 -5.21 -5.44 -11.56
C GLN A 70 -4.27 -6.62 -11.34
N ARG A 71 -4.45 -7.70 -12.10
CA ARG A 71 -3.51 -8.82 -12.12
C ARG A 71 -2.36 -8.51 -13.09
N VAL A 72 -1.13 -8.74 -12.68
CA VAL A 72 0.04 -8.76 -13.55
C VAL A 72 0.51 -10.20 -13.77
N THR A 73 1.14 -10.47 -14.91
CA THR A 73 1.51 -11.83 -15.34
C THR A 73 2.96 -12.19 -15.02
N THR A 74 3.79 -11.22 -14.64
CA THR A 74 5.21 -11.38 -14.33
C THR A 74 5.57 -10.61 -13.05
N LEU A 75 6.65 -11.03 -12.39
CA LEU A 75 7.21 -10.34 -11.22
C LEU A 75 8.32 -9.31 -11.60
N GLN A 76 8.76 -9.35 -12.86
CA GLN A 76 9.83 -8.51 -13.39
C GLN A 76 9.42 -7.05 -13.57
#